data_AF-A0A3D8GLU0-F1
#
_entry.id   AF-A0A3D8GLU0-F1
#
_cell.length_a   1.000
_cell.length_b   1.000
_cell.length_c   1.000
_cell.angle_alpha   90.00
_cell.angle_beta   90.00
_cell.angle_gamma   90.00
#
_symmetry.space_group_name_H-M   'P 1'
#
loop_
_entity.id
_entity.type
_entity.pdbx_description
1 polymer ?
#
loop_
_entity_poly.entity_id
_entity_poly.type
_entity_poly.pdbx_seq_one_letter_code
_entity_poly.pdbx_strand_id
1 'polypeptide(L)'
;MIYTIIKKNSYQDSINLMLLTNAISATEGINKAQIMMGTPANKDIFKAAGLHSEELEAAQPNDMAIVIDTDDEKKIDEVLEKVEQYLQNQAMTNKGNEFETVRTWDRAIKALPEATVALISVPGTYAAEEADKALDLGLHPFIFSDNVSLEEEVRLKKKAHEKGLLVMGPDCGTGILDGIPIAFANVINKGRIGIVGASGTGIQEVTAIIDRLGEGVSHAIGTGGRDLKEPVGAITMMDGIRSLEAHRQTEVICVISKPPAKEVRNEVVDLLQAVSKPVVAIFLGEKPAQYEGNVYQAYTLEETARIAVDLAKGNEVKPDYNAGSYEVDNIDLKPGQTAIKGLYSGGTLASEAAVLISDALGLGTDIKNEDGYVLKHDGHVVVDLGDDKYTQGKPHPMIDPETRARFIEEAAADEHTAVILLDLVLGYGSHDDMASALLPSINKAVSHAKEQGRKIHVVASVCGTENDPQDYQEQKKLLTEAGIILKDSNNQAVRTALAIVGQKVNDVEKAHVESAVPARGFNLEVSKEMEALVNNKPAVINVGLKSFTNSITAFGGRVVQFDWRPVAGGNAKMRKILSLLK
;
A
#
# COMPACT_ATOMS: atom_id res chain seq x y z
N MET A 1 -36.53 -4.45 -9.93
CA MET A 1 -37.03 -3.05 -10.07
C MET A 1 -36.04 -2.11 -9.41
N ILE A 2 -35.76 -0.94 -10.02
CA ILE A 2 -34.76 0.01 -9.49
C ILE A 2 -35.43 1.00 -8.52
N TYR A 3 -34.86 1.11 -7.32
CA TYR A 3 -35.25 2.06 -6.28
C TYR A 3 -34.06 2.98 -5.99
N THR A 4 -34.30 4.30 -5.98
CA THR A 4 -33.25 5.30 -5.70
C THR A 4 -33.62 6.13 -4.48
N ILE A 5 -32.72 6.16 -3.49
CA ILE A 5 -32.86 6.99 -2.29
C ILE A 5 -31.69 7.97 -2.22
N ILE A 6 -31.99 9.27 -2.13
CA ILE A 6 -30.99 10.33 -1.99
C ILE A 6 -31.01 10.89 -0.57
N LYS A 7 -29.95 10.62 0.20
CA LYS A 7 -29.71 11.20 1.53
C LYS A 7 -28.93 12.51 1.36
N LYS A 8 -29.65 13.63 1.41
CA LYS A 8 -29.09 14.97 1.15
C LYS A 8 -28.05 15.39 2.19
N ASN A 9 -26.98 16.04 1.75
CA ASN A 9 -25.88 16.53 2.59
C ASN A 9 -25.26 15.46 3.51
N SER A 10 -25.39 14.19 3.14
CA SER A 10 -24.85 13.05 3.88
C SER A 10 -23.51 12.63 3.26
N TYR A 11 -22.54 13.54 3.23
CA TYR A 11 -21.21 13.21 2.72
C TYR A 11 -20.59 12.07 3.53
N GLN A 12 -20.13 11.05 2.82
CA GLN A 12 -19.43 9.90 3.36
C GLN A 12 -18.22 9.62 2.49
N ASP A 13 -17.20 9.03 3.09
CA ASP A 13 -16.02 8.59 2.37
C ASP A 13 -16.33 7.45 1.39
N SER A 14 -15.66 7.44 0.23
CA SER A 14 -15.89 6.42 -0.80
C SER A 14 -15.62 5.00 -0.33
N ILE A 15 -14.55 4.76 0.45
CA ILE A 15 -14.22 3.41 0.95
C ILE A 15 -15.35 2.90 1.84
N ASN A 16 -15.88 3.75 2.73
CA ASN A 16 -17.00 3.40 3.60
C ASN A 16 -18.26 3.04 2.79
N LEU A 17 -18.56 3.81 1.75
CA LEU A 17 -19.71 3.56 0.89
C LEU A 17 -19.56 2.30 0.04
N MET A 18 -18.33 1.96 -0.37
CA MET A 18 -18.04 0.76 -1.15
C MET A 18 -18.11 -0.49 -0.27
N LEU A 19 -17.57 -0.47 0.94
CA LEU A 19 -17.74 -1.56 1.91
C LEU A 19 -19.21 -1.77 2.27
N LEU A 20 -19.96 -0.67 2.47
CA LEU A 20 -21.40 -0.73 2.69
C LEU A 20 -22.14 -1.29 1.48
N THR A 21 -21.74 -0.92 0.26
CA THR A 21 -22.28 -1.50 -0.98
C THR A 21 -22.13 -3.02 -0.97
N ASN A 22 -20.93 -3.53 -0.68
CA ASN A 22 -20.67 -4.97 -0.63
C ASN A 22 -21.54 -5.69 0.41
N ALA A 23 -21.64 -5.12 1.61
CA ALA A 23 -22.48 -5.68 2.68
C ALA A 23 -23.97 -5.72 2.29
N ILE A 24 -24.47 -4.69 1.60
CA ILE A 24 -25.85 -4.66 1.10
C ILE A 24 -26.05 -5.63 -0.06
N SER A 25 -25.12 -5.69 -1.01
CA SER A 25 -25.16 -6.61 -2.16
C SER A 25 -25.16 -8.08 -1.74
N ALA A 26 -24.61 -8.42 -0.58
CA ALA A 26 -24.66 -9.77 -0.01
C ALA A 26 -26.02 -10.15 0.61
N THR A 27 -27.00 -9.23 0.67
CA THR A 27 -28.31 -9.50 1.27
C THR A 27 -29.20 -10.30 0.31
N GLU A 28 -29.79 -11.40 0.80
CA GLU A 28 -30.72 -12.22 0.03
C GLU A 28 -31.94 -11.39 -0.45
N GLY A 29 -32.25 -11.51 -1.74
CA GLY A 29 -33.32 -10.77 -2.42
C GLY A 29 -32.88 -9.47 -3.08
N ILE A 30 -31.60 -9.09 -2.98
CA ILE A 30 -31.04 -7.95 -3.72
C ILE A 30 -30.36 -8.44 -4.99
N ASN A 31 -30.80 -7.95 -6.16
CA ASN A 31 -30.21 -8.30 -7.45
C ASN A 31 -28.92 -7.50 -7.70
N LYS A 32 -28.97 -6.19 -7.43
CA LYS A 32 -27.83 -5.27 -7.46
C LYS A 32 -28.03 -4.18 -6.43
N ALA A 33 -26.95 -3.69 -5.85
CA ALA A 33 -26.97 -2.48 -5.04
C ALA A 33 -25.71 -1.67 -5.30
N GLN A 34 -25.83 -0.35 -5.23
CA GLN A 34 -24.69 0.55 -5.29
C GLN A 34 -24.97 1.78 -4.44
N ILE A 35 -24.00 2.13 -3.59
CA ILE A 35 -24.08 3.27 -2.69
C ILE A 35 -22.85 4.13 -2.93
N MET A 36 -23.05 5.36 -3.38
CA MET A 36 -21.95 6.29 -3.72
C MET A 36 -22.37 7.74 -3.50
N MET A 37 -21.39 8.65 -3.47
CA MET A 37 -21.67 10.09 -3.51
C MET A 37 -22.27 10.50 -4.86
N GLY A 38 -23.18 11.47 -4.89
CA GLY A 38 -23.85 12.00 -6.08
C GLY A 38 -22.96 12.88 -6.99
N THR A 39 -21.69 12.52 -7.15
CA THR A 39 -20.74 13.23 -8.01
C THR A 39 -21.01 12.90 -9.50
N PRO A 40 -20.65 13.79 -10.44
CA PRO A 40 -20.79 13.49 -11.87
C PRO A 40 -20.12 12.17 -12.28
N ALA A 41 -18.89 11.91 -11.80
CA ALA A 41 -18.18 10.67 -12.09
C ALA A 41 -18.91 9.43 -11.58
N ASN A 42 -19.44 9.48 -10.34
CA ASN A 42 -20.16 8.33 -9.77
C ASN A 42 -21.49 8.09 -10.50
N LYS A 43 -22.16 9.14 -10.99
CA LYS A 43 -23.38 8.98 -11.81
C LYS A 43 -23.10 8.19 -13.09
N ASP A 44 -21.93 8.36 -13.70
CA ASP A 44 -21.52 7.57 -14.86
C ASP A 44 -21.27 6.10 -14.49
N ILE A 45 -20.76 5.83 -13.28
CA ILE A 45 -20.61 4.46 -12.75
C ILE A 45 -21.98 3.79 -12.56
N PHE A 46 -22.95 4.49 -11.94
CA PHE A 46 -24.32 3.98 -11.81
C PHE A 46 -24.95 3.67 -13.19
N LYS A 47 -24.75 4.55 -14.18
CA LYS A 47 -25.22 4.31 -15.56
C LYS A 47 -24.61 3.06 -16.17
N ALA A 48 -23.29 2.90 -16.05
CA ALA A 48 -22.58 1.72 -16.54
C ALA A 48 -23.06 0.42 -15.86
N ALA A 49 -23.45 0.49 -14.58
CA ALA A 49 -23.99 -0.64 -13.82
C ALA A 49 -25.46 -0.99 -14.15
N GLY A 50 -26.14 -0.13 -14.95
CA GLY A 50 -27.56 -0.25 -15.24
C GLY A 50 -28.47 0.23 -14.11
N LEU A 51 -27.96 1.06 -13.19
CA LEU A 51 -28.63 1.57 -12.00
C LEU A 51 -28.99 3.05 -12.14
N HIS A 52 -29.49 3.46 -13.31
CA HIS A 52 -29.80 4.84 -13.61
C HIS A 52 -31.26 5.20 -13.30
N SER A 53 -31.48 6.41 -12.76
CA SER A 53 -32.81 6.97 -12.46
C SER A 53 -32.79 8.51 -12.59
N GLU A 54 -33.98 9.12 -12.73
CA GLU A 54 -34.10 10.58 -12.77
C GLU A 54 -33.73 11.22 -11.42
N GLU A 55 -34.07 10.54 -10.32
CA GLU A 55 -33.74 10.95 -8.95
C GLU A 55 -32.22 11.02 -8.73
N LEU A 56 -31.46 10.08 -9.32
CA LEU A 56 -30.00 10.07 -9.25
C LEU A 56 -29.39 11.27 -9.99
N GLU A 57 -29.97 11.71 -11.10
CA GLU A 57 -29.48 12.88 -11.83
C GLU A 57 -29.61 14.18 -11.04
N ALA A 58 -30.62 14.27 -10.17
CA ALA A 58 -30.81 15.42 -9.28
C ALA A 58 -29.81 15.47 -8.11
N ALA A 59 -29.15 14.35 -7.77
CA ALA A 59 -28.22 14.26 -6.64
C ALA A 59 -27.01 15.20 -6.81
N GLN A 60 -26.58 15.84 -5.73
CA GLN A 60 -25.40 16.71 -5.72
C GLN A 60 -24.17 15.98 -5.16
N PRO A 61 -22.94 16.50 -5.35
CA PRO A 61 -21.72 15.83 -4.87
C PRO A 61 -21.61 15.60 -3.36
N ASN A 62 -22.41 16.31 -2.55
CA ASN A 62 -22.48 16.12 -1.09
C ASN A 62 -23.64 15.19 -0.66
N ASP A 63 -24.42 14.67 -1.61
CA ASP A 63 -25.54 13.77 -1.34
C ASP A 63 -25.07 12.32 -1.49
N MET A 64 -25.50 11.45 -0.58
CA MET A 64 -25.30 10.01 -0.71
C MET A 64 -26.47 9.42 -1.50
N ALA A 65 -26.16 8.75 -2.60
CA ALA A 65 -27.13 8.04 -3.43
C ALA A 65 -27.06 6.54 -3.11
N ILE A 66 -28.22 5.96 -2.79
CA ILE A 66 -28.43 4.53 -2.55
C ILE A 66 -29.33 4.04 -3.68
N VAL A 67 -28.80 3.19 -4.57
CA VAL A 67 -29.57 2.63 -5.68
C VAL A 67 -29.60 1.11 -5.57
N ILE A 68 -30.80 0.55 -5.56
CA ILE A 68 -31.06 -0.87 -5.30
C ILE A 68 -31.93 -1.42 -6.43
N ASP A 69 -31.51 -2.54 -7.03
CA ASP A 69 -32.34 -3.36 -7.90
C ASP A 69 -32.80 -4.59 -7.12
N THR A 70 -34.12 -4.69 -6.90
CA THR A 70 -34.78 -5.80 -6.20
C THR A 70 -36.16 -6.03 -6.77
N ASP A 71 -36.64 -7.27 -6.74
CA ASP A 71 -38.03 -7.60 -7.09
C ASP A 71 -38.97 -7.58 -5.88
N ASP A 72 -38.43 -7.38 -4.67
CA ASP A 72 -39.18 -7.24 -3.42
C ASP A 72 -38.95 -5.85 -2.81
N GLU A 73 -39.99 -5.01 -2.89
CA GLU A 73 -39.99 -3.65 -2.33
C GLU A 73 -39.79 -3.62 -0.80
N LYS A 74 -40.17 -4.69 -0.09
CA LYS A 74 -40.01 -4.76 1.37
C LYS A 74 -38.54 -4.80 1.79
N LYS A 75 -37.64 -5.16 0.87
CA LYS A 75 -36.20 -5.15 1.11
C LYS A 75 -35.62 -3.75 1.21
N ILE A 76 -36.32 -2.72 0.73
CA ILE A 76 -35.83 -1.35 0.78
C ILE A 76 -35.71 -0.86 2.24
N ASP A 77 -36.70 -1.13 3.08
CA ASP A 77 -36.65 -0.76 4.50
C ASP A 77 -35.53 -1.50 5.25
N GLU A 78 -35.33 -2.79 4.96
CA GLU A 78 -34.22 -3.59 5.53
C GLU A 78 -32.85 -2.99 5.15
N VAL A 79 -32.68 -2.61 3.88
CA VAL A 79 -31.43 -2.00 3.41
C VAL A 79 -31.21 -0.63 4.05
N LEU A 80 -32.25 0.20 4.14
CA LEU A 80 -32.14 1.51 4.79
C LEU A 80 -31.79 1.39 6.28
N GLU A 81 -32.36 0.41 6.98
CA GLU A 81 -32.02 0.14 8.37
C GLU A 81 -30.56 -0.31 8.50
N LYS A 82 -30.08 -1.22 7.65
CA LYS A 82 -28.66 -1.64 7.62
C LYS A 82 -27.72 -0.47 7.34
N VAL A 83 -28.07 0.40 6.39
CA VAL A 83 -27.30 1.61 6.08
C VAL A 83 -27.23 2.52 7.31
N GLU A 84 -28.34 2.75 7.99
CA GLU A 84 -28.37 3.60 9.19
C GLU A 84 -27.58 3.00 10.36
N GLN A 85 -27.71 1.69 10.59
CA GLN A 85 -26.93 0.97 11.61
C GLN A 85 -25.43 1.04 11.30
N TYR A 86 -25.02 0.85 10.04
CA TYR A 86 -23.62 0.94 9.64
C TYR A 86 -23.05 2.34 9.91
N LEU A 87 -23.77 3.39 9.52
CA LEU A 87 -23.35 4.78 9.77
C LEU A 87 -23.30 5.12 11.27
N GLN A 88 -24.23 4.59 12.07
CA GLN A 88 -24.22 4.76 13.52
C GLN A 88 -23.05 4.04 14.20
N ASN A 89 -22.76 2.81 13.79
CA ASN A 89 -21.64 2.02 14.32
C ASN A 89 -20.29 2.69 14.02
N GLN A 90 -20.15 3.28 12.83
CA GLN A 90 -18.98 4.11 12.50
C GLN A 90 -18.88 5.36 13.38
N ALA A 91 -20.00 6.02 13.69
CA ALA A 91 -19.98 7.16 14.59
C ALA A 91 -19.59 6.76 16.03
N MET A 92 -19.90 5.54 16.46
CA MET A 92 -19.61 5.02 17.80
C MET A 92 -18.16 4.54 17.98
N THR A 93 -17.58 3.84 17.00
CA THR A 93 -16.15 3.48 17.01
C THR A 93 -15.25 4.72 17.13
N ASN A 94 -15.74 5.86 16.65
CA ASN A 94 -15.07 7.15 16.73
C ASN A 94 -15.23 7.92 18.07
N LYS A 95 -15.98 7.40 19.06
CA LYS A 95 -16.24 8.11 20.34
C LYS A 95 -15.10 8.03 21.37
N GLY A 96 -14.02 7.29 21.09
CA GLY A 96 -12.92 7.06 22.03
C GLY A 96 -11.74 8.03 21.96
N ASN A 97 -11.65 8.87 20.92
CA ASN A 97 -10.45 9.69 20.67
C ASN A 97 -10.74 11.19 20.90
N GLU A 98 -10.05 11.80 21.86
CA GLU A 98 -10.08 13.25 22.14
C GLU A 98 -9.24 14.02 21.09
N PHE A 99 -9.81 14.29 19.92
CA PHE A 99 -9.23 15.25 18.97
C PHE A 99 -10.27 16.22 18.43
N GLU A 100 -9.84 17.44 18.12
CA GLU A 100 -10.70 18.47 17.56
C GLU A 100 -11.05 18.14 16.10
N THR A 101 -12.30 18.38 15.72
CA THR A 101 -12.76 18.26 14.33
C THR A 101 -13.12 19.65 13.78
N VAL A 102 -12.49 20.03 12.68
CA VAL A 102 -12.63 21.35 12.02
C VAL A 102 -13.02 21.18 10.55
N ARG A 103 -13.32 22.30 9.86
CA ARG A 103 -13.75 22.31 8.45
C ARG A 103 -12.98 23.26 7.54
N THR A 104 -11.94 23.91 8.05
CA THR A 104 -11.12 24.84 7.28
C THR A 104 -9.67 24.78 7.76
N TRP A 105 -8.73 25.05 6.85
CA TRP A 105 -7.30 25.16 7.17
C TRP A 105 -7.03 26.17 8.28
N ASP A 106 -7.63 27.37 8.23
CA ASP A 106 -7.43 28.40 9.27
C ASP A 106 -7.77 27.91 10.68
N ARG A 107 -8.83 27.09 10.80
CA ARG A 107 -9.21 26.49 12.08
C ARG A 107 -8.28 25.34 12.45
N ALA A 108 -7.86 24.53 11.49
CA ALA A 108 -6.93 23.42 11.72
C ALA A 108 -5.58 23.91 12.27
N ILE A 109 -4.99 24.92 11.63
CA ILE A 109 -3.72 25.53 12.06
C ILE A 109 -3.90 26.24 13.41
N LYS A 110 -5.05 26.88 13.66
CA LYS A 110 -5.31 27.49 14.97
C LYS A 110 -5.46 26.45 16.09
N ALA A 111 -6.06 25.30 15.78
CA ALA A 111 -6.25 24.20 16.73
C ALA A 111 -4.94 23.44 17.00
N LEU A 112 -4.05 23.37 16.00
CA LEU A 112 -2.75 22.71 16.10
C LEU A 112 -1.63 23.57 15.46
N PRO A 113 -1.19 24.67 16.10
CA PRO A 113 -0.19 25.60 15.54
C PRO A 113 1.17 24.98 15.22
N GLU A 114 1.52 23.94 15.95
CA GLU A 114 2.73 23.11 15.83
C GLU A 114 2.64 22.00 14.76
N ALA A 115 1.56 21.94 13.99
CA ALA A 115 1.39 20.90 12.98
C ALA A 115 2.61 20.88 12.04
N THR A 116 3.10 19.69 11.72
CA THR A 116 4.22 19.48 10.79
C THR A 116 3.80 18.70 9.56
N VAL A 117 2.77 17.86 9.66
CA VAL A 117 2.34 16.97 8.57
C VAL A 117 0.88 17.22 8.22
N ALA A 118 0.57 17.23 6.93
CA ALA A 118 -0.78 17.17 6.41
C ALA A 118 -1.03 15.79 5.79
N LEU A 119 -1.83 14.95 6.45
CA LEU A 119 -2.22 13.64 5.92
C LEU A 119 -3.47 13.80 5.04
N ILE A 120 -3.33 13.62 3.73
CA ILE A 120 -4.36 13.93 2.73
C ILE A 120 -4.85 12.64 2.08
N SER A 121 -6.13 12.35 2.27
CA SER A 121 -6.81 11.19 1.71
C SER A 121 -8.19 11.56 1.13
N VAL A 122 -8.30 12.75 0.53
CA VAL A 122 -9.49 13.22 -0.19
C VAL A 122 -9.51 12.67 -1.63
N PRO A 123 -10.60 12.76 -2.40
CA PRO A 123 -10.57 12.28 -3.79
C PRO A 123 -9.48 12.97 -4.62
N GLY A 124 -8.78 12.22 -5.48
CA GLY A 124 -7.58 12.67 -6.21
C GLY A 124 -7.70 14.02 -6.92
N THR A 125 -8.87 14.28 -7.52
CA THR A 125 -9.19 15.55 -8.19
C THR A 125 -9.16 16.79 -7.28
N TYR A 126 -9.08 16.62 -5.96
CA TYR A 126 -8.96 17.69 -4.96
C TYR A 126 -7.64 17.61 -4.17
N ALA A 127 -6.96 16.46 -4.17
CA ALA A 127 -5.79 16.22 -3.32
C ALA A 127 -4.63 17.18 -3.61
N ALA A 128 -4.37 17.48 -4.90
CA ALA A 128 -3.32 18.42 -5.29
C ALA A 128 -3.58 19.85 -4.76
N GLU A 129 -4.84 20.30 -4.74
CA GLU A 129 -5.21 21.63 -4.22
C GLU A 129 -5.01 21.71 -2.71
N GLU A 130 -5.36 20.65 -1.97
CA GLU A 130 -5.16 20.62 -0.52
C GLU A 130 -3.68 20.47 -0.14
N ALA A 131 -2.90 19.72 -0.93
CA ALA A 131 -1.45 19.60 -0.75
C ALA A 131 -0.74 20.94 -1.00
N ASP A 132 -1.17 21.68 -2.03
CA ASP A 132 -0.60 23.00 -2.34
C ASP A 132 -0.80 24.00 -1.21
N LYS A 133 -2.00 24.00 -0.58
CA LYS A 133 -2.30 24.80 0.61
C LYS A 133 -1.47 24.38 1.81
N ALA A 134 -1.30 23.08 2.03
CA ALA A 134 -0.46 22.56 3.12
C ALA A 134 1.00 23.04 2.98
N LEU A 135 1.56 23.04 1.76
CA LEU A 135 2.89 23.60 1.48
C LEU A 135 2.97 25.11 1.73
N ASP A 136 1.90 25.85 1.49
CA ASP A 136 1.84 27.29 1.81
C ASP A 136 1.79 27.57 3.30
N LEU A 137 1.30 26.60 4.07
CA LEU A 137 1.26 26.62 5.53
C LEU A 137 2.52 26.04 6.18
N GLY A 138 3.52 25.61 5.41
CA GLY A 138 4.77 25.06 5.94
C GLY A 138 4.68 23.60 6.40
N LEU A 139 3.67 22.86 5.96
CA LEU A 139 3.45 21.46 6.32
C LEU A 139 4.01 20.52 5.26
N HIS A 140 4.52 19.37 5.68
CA HIS A 140 4.88 18.25 4.80
C HIS A 140 3.62 17.48 4.39
N PRO A 141 3.20 17.50 3.11
CA PRO A 141 2.06 16.70 2.68
C PRO A 141 2.41 15.22 2.61
N PHE A 142 1.60 14.39 3.25
CA PHE A 142 1.50 12.96 3.02
C PHE A 142 0.22 12.70 2.22
N ILE A 143 0.35 12.45 0.94
CA ILE A 143 -0.75 12.31 -0.01
C ILE A 143 -1.01 10.82 -0.23
N PHE A 144 -1.90 10.27 0.58
CA PHE A 144 -2.44 8.92 0.39
C PHE A 144 -3.28 8.85 -0.90
N SER A 145 -4.01 9.93 -1.21
CA SER A 145 -4.85 10.02 -2.38
C SER A 145 -4.13 9.64 -3.66
N ASP A 146 -4.74 8.72 -4.41
CA ASP A 146 -4.37 8.42 -5.79
C ASP A 146 -5.16 9.34 -6.77
N ASN A 147 -5.03 9.13 -8.09
CA ASN A 147 -5.70 9.86 -9.16
C ASN A 147 -5.32 11.36 -9.20
N VAL A 148 -4.07 11.66 -8.85
CA VAL A 148 -3.42 12.97 -9.06
C VAL A 148 -2.56 12.90 -10.32
N SER A 149 -2.67 13.89 -11.20
CA SER A 149 -1.92 13.89 -12.46
C SER A 149 -0.40 13.98 -12.22
N LEU A 150 0.37 13.49 -13.18
CA LEU A 150 1.82 13.51 -13.11
C LEU A 150 2.36 14.95 -13.06
N GLU A 151 1.74 15.86 -13.80
CA GLU A 151 2.13 17.28 -13.84
C GLU A 151 1.95 17.94 -12.47
N GLU A 152 0.84 17.64 -11.78
CA GLU A 152 0.61 18.15 -10.42
C GLU A 152 1.57 17.55 -9.41
N GLU A 153 1.89 16.25 -9.50
CA GLU A 153 2.92 15.63 -8.65
C GLU A 153 4.27 16.35 -8.81
N VAL A 154 4.73 16.52 -10.06
CA VAL A 154 6.00 17.19 -10.36
C VAL A 154 6.00 18.63 -9.81
N ARG A 155 4.90 19.36 -10.01
CA ARG A 155 4.74 20.74 -9.52
C ARG A 155 4.82 20.80 -8.00
N LEU A 156 4.11 19.92 -7.30
CA LEU A 156 4.07 19.89 -5.83
C LEU A 156 5.42 19.51 -5.23
N LYS A 157 6.08 18.47 -5.77
CA LYS A 157 7.40 18.03 -5.28
C LYS A 157 8.48 19.09 -5.50
N LYS A 158 8.46 19.79 -6.64
CA LYS A 158 9.36 20.94 -6.88
C LYS A 158 9.10 22.09 -5.90
N LYS A 159 7.83 22.48 -5.71
CA LYS A 159 7.45 23.51 -4.72
C LYS A 159 7.90 23.13 -3.31
N ALA A 160 7.79 21.85 -2.94
CA ALA A 160 8.21 21.34 -1.64
C ALA A 160 9.73 21.42 -1.48
N HIS A 161 10.50 20.94 -2.46
CA HIS A 161 11.95 21.02 -2.47
C HIS A 161 12.44 22.47 -2.32
N GLU A 162 11.88 23.41 -3.09
CA GLU A 162 12.20 24.84 -3.01
C GLU A 162 11.89 25.45 -1.64
N LYS A 163 10.87 24.94 -0.93
CA LYS A 163 10.48 25.37 0.41
C LYS A 163 11.21 24.63 1.53
N GLY A 164 12.03 23.63 1.22
CA GLY A 164 12.61 22.74 2.22
C GLY A 164 11.57 21.85 2.92
N LEU A 165 10.55 21.39 2.18
CA LEU A 165 9.51 20.48 2.64
C LEU A 165 9.55 19.17 1.85
N LEU A 166 8.84 18.17 2.35
CA LEU A 166 8.65 16.89 1.66
C LEU A 166 7.21 16.77 1.18
N VAL A 167 7.02 16.27 -0.04
CA VAL A 167 5.73 15.75 -0.51
C VAL A 167 5.85 14.23 -0.65
N MET A 168 5.29 13.52 0.32
CA MET A 168 5.22 12.06 0.36
C MET A 168 3.98 11.62 -0.43
N GLY A 169 4.14 11.15 -1.67
CA GLY A 169 3.03 10.86 -2.58
C GLY A 169 2.96 11.81 -3.78
N PRO A 170 1.88 11.81 -4.57
CA PRO A 170 0.61 11.07 -4.42
C PRO A 170 0.77 9.54 -4.48
N ASP A 171 -0.30 8.82 -4.16
CA ASP A 171 -0.28 7.36 -4.06
C ASP A 171 0.80 6.86 -3.08
N CYS A 172 0.90 7.54 -1.92
CA CYS A 172 1.76 7.12 -0.83
C CYS A 172 0.94 6.31 0.18
N GLY A 173 0.91 5.00 0.00
CA GLY A 173 0.13 4.09 0.84
C GLY A 173 0.64 3.96 2.29
N THR A 174 1.96 4.04 2.51
CA THR A 174 2.59 3.63 3.76
C THR A 174 3.61 4.66 4.26
N GLY A 175 3.55 4.96 5.55
CA GLY A 175 4.62 5.67 6.25
C GLY A 175 4.69 5.30 7.72
N ILE A 176 5.85 5.49 8.33
CA ILE A 176 6.07 5.38 9.78
C ILE A 176 6.90 6.58 10.20
N LEU A 177 6.34 7.50 10.97
CA LEU A 177 7.03 8.73 11.38
C LEU A 177 7.19 8.73 12.89
N ASP A 178 8.43 8.65 13.39
CA ASP A 178 8.74 8.55 14.82
C ASP A 178 7.93 7.44 15.52
N GLY A 179 7.87 6.25 14.91
CA GLY A 179 7.11 5.10 15.40
C GLY A 179 5.58 5.21 15.29
N ILE A 180 5.06 6.22 14.59
CA ILE A 180 3.62 6.36 14.34
C ILE A 180 3.29 5.80 12.96
N PRO A 181 2.42 4.76 12.85
CA PRO A 181 1.93 4.27 11.57
C PRO A 181 1.05 5.31 10.88
N ILE A 182 1.35 5.62 9.61
CA ILE A 182 0.64 6.59 8.77
C ILE A 182 0.00 5.85 7.59
N ALA A 183 -1.31 6.05 7.41
CA ALA A 183 -2.14 5.38 6.40
C ALA A 183 -2.10 3.84 6.54
N PHE A 184 -1.61 3.11 5.53
CA PHE A 184 -1.51 1.65 5.54
C PHE A 184 -0.16 1.22 6.05
N ALA A 185 -0.07 0.86 7.33
CA ALA A 185 1.22 0.59 7.96
C ALA A 185 1.09 -0.39 9.13
N ASN A 186 2.12 -1.23 9.28
CA ASN A 186 2.27 -2.14 10.40
C ASN A 186 2.73 -1.40 11.66
N VAL A 187 2.50 -2.00 12.82
CA VAL A 187 3.03 -1.51 14.09
C VAL A 187 4.45 -2.04 14.27
N ILE A 188 5.42 -1.15 14.14
CA ILE A 188 6.85 -1.48 14.17
C ILE A 188 7.51 -0.84 15.39
N ASN A 189 8.41 -1.58 16.04
CA ASN A 189 9.20 -1.01 17.13
C ASN A 189 10.08 0.14 16.65
N LYS A 190 10.31 1.12 17.54
CA LYS A 190 11.31 2.16 17.28
C LYS A 190 12.70 1.56 17.27
N GLY A 191 13.52 1.97 16.32
CA GLY A 191 14.92 1.58 16.24
C GLY A 191 15.74 2.54 15.41
N ARG A 192 16.86 2.05 14.91
CA ARG A 192 17.93 2.84 14.29
C ARG A 192 18.01 2.72 12.77
N ILE A 193 17.14 1.93 12.15
CA ILE A 193 17.09 1.79 10.70
C ILE A 193 16.11 2.82 10.15
N GLY A 194 16.53 3.67 9.22
CA GLY A 194 15.65 4.62 8.53
C GLY A 194 15.35 4.13 7.13
N ILE A 195 14.12 4.26 6.65
CA ILE A 195 13.71 3.77 5.33
C ILE A 195 13.15 4.92 4.49
N VAL A 196 13.53 4.97 3.22
CA VAL A 196 12.86 5.79 2.19
C VAL A 196 12.43 4.88 1.06
N GLY A 197 11.15 4.93 0.67
CA GLY A 197 10.63 3.97 -0.29
C GLY A 197 9.56 4.52 -1.23
N ALA A 198 9.70 4.22 -2.52
CA ALA A 198 8.67 4.42 -3.53
C ALA A 198 7.78 3.17 -3.66
N SER A 199 7.39 2.60 -2.52
CA SER A 199 6.75 1.29 -2.43
C SER A 199 6.04 1.11 -1.08
N GLY A 200 4.71 1.05 -1.07
CA GLY A 200 3.94 0.81 0.16
C GLY A 200 4.22 -0.55 0.77
N THR A 201 3.81 -1.63 0.10
CA THR A 201 3.98 -2.99 0.62
C THR A 201 5.44 -3.46 0.67
N GLY A 202 6.36 -2.84 -0.08
CA GLY A 202 7.79 -3.08 0.10
C GLY A 202 8.32 -2.49 1.40
N ILE A 203 7.90 -1.27 1.77
CA ILE A 203 8.17 -0.70 3.10
C ILE A 203 7.58 -1.63 4.18
N GLN A 204 6.32 -2.05 4.04
CA GLN A 204 5.68 -2.93 5.02
C GLN A 204 6.45 -4.24 5.23
N GLU A 205 6.82 -4.94 4.16
CA GLU A 205 7.55 -6.22 4.26
C GLU A 205 8.92 -6.04 4.91
N VAL A 206 9.70 -5.05 4.47
CA VAL A 206 11.03 -4.79 5.03
C VAL A 206 10.94 -4.42 6.51
N THR A 207 10.03 -3.50 6.86
CA THR A 207 9.85 -3.07 8.26
C THR A 207 9.36 -4.20 9.16
N ALA A 208 8.42 -5.01 8.69
CA ALA A 208 7.89 -6.14 9.45
C ALA A 208 8.96 -7.23 9.66
N ILE A 209 9.80 -7.51 8.66
CA ILE A 209 10.94 -8.43 8.83
C ILE A 209 11.96 -7.87 9.82
N ILE A 210 12.30 -6.57 9.74
CA ILE A 210 13.20 -5.91 10.70
C ILE A 210 12.68 -6.08 12.13
N ASP A 211 11.39 -5.83 12.35
CA ASP A 211 10.74 -5.98 13.66
C ASP A 211 10.83 -7.41 14.19
N ARG A 212 10.47 -8.39 13.36
CA ARG A 212 10.54 -9.82 13.71
C ARG A 212 11.97 -10.31 13.98
N LEU A 213 12.99 -9.62 13.44
CA LEU A 213 14.40 -9.89 13.71
C LEU A 213 14.93 -9.15 14.96
N GLY A 214 14.06 -8.47 15.71
CA GLY A 214 14.37 -7.82 16.98
C GLY A 214 15.12 -6.49 16.83
N GLU A 215 14.93 -5.79 15.71
CA GLU A 215 15.31 -4.39 15.54
C GLU A 215 14.07 -3.54 15.26
N GLY A 216 14.25 -2.25 15.06
CA GLY A 216 13.14 -1.34 14.74
C GLY A 216 13.54 -0.27 13.74
N VAL A 217 12.56 0.54 13.36
CA VAL A 217 12.78 1.67 12.45
C VAL A 217 12.70 3.00 13.17
N SER A 218 13.55 3.92 12.76
CA SER A 218 13.50 5.34 13.15
C SER A 218 12.33 6.02 12.44
N HIS A 219 12.33 5.89 11.11
CA HIS A 219 11.27 6.37 10.21
C HIS A 219 11.18 5.45 8.98
N ALA A 220 10.02 5.40 8.36
CA ALA A 220 9.80 4.90 7.02
C ALA A 220 9.04 5.95 6.20
N ILE A 221 9.74 6.64 5.30
CA ILE A 221 9.24 7.75 4.50
C ILE A 221 8.82 7.20 3.13
N GLY A 222 7.52 7.10 2.90
CA GLY A 222 6.98 6.78 1.59
C GLY A 222 7.07 7.98 0.64
N THR A 223 7.47 7.77 -0.61
CA THR A 223 7.68 8.87 -1.58
C THR A 223 6.60 8.97 -2.66
N GLY A 224 5.73 7.96 -2.75
CA GLY A 224 4.76 7.77 -3.83
C GLY A 224 5.31 6.89 -4.96
N GLY A 225 4.46 6.03 -5.54
CA GLY A 225 4.90 4.97 -6.47
C GLY A 225 5.54 5.46 -7.79
N ARG A 226 5.40 6.75 -8.12
CA ARG A 226 5.92 7.35 -9.36
C ARG A 226 7.18 8.19 -9.16
N ASP A 227 7.68 8.31 -7.93
CA ASP A 227 8.76 9.25 -7.59
C ASP A 227 10.05 9.02 -8.39
N LEU A 228 10.40 7.76 -8.67
CA LEU A 228 11.62 7.41 -9.42
C LEU A 228 11.41 7.36 -10.96
N LYS A 229 10.24 7.80 -11.46
CA LYS A 229 10.04 7.98 -12.90
C LYS A 229 10.76 9.25 -13.38
N GLU A 230 11.24 9.22 -14.61
CA GLU A 230 12.01 10.33 -15.22
C GLU A 230 11.35 11.71 -15.07
N PRO A 231 10.03 11.90 -15.27
CA PRO A 231 9.43 13.23 -15.15
C PRO A 231 9.44 13.80 -13.73
N VAL A 232 9.47 12.94 -12.70
CA VAL A 232 9.50 13.33 -11.28
C VAL A 232 10.92 13.51 -10.78
N GLY A 233 11.83 12.61 -11.14
CA GLY A 233 13.25 12.76 -10.86
C GLY A 233 13.64 12.52 -9.39
N ALA A 234 12.95 11.62 -8.69
CA ALA A 234 13.28 11.17 -7.34
C ALA A 234 13.40 12.28 -6.28
N ILE A 235 12.69 13.40 -6.46
CA ILE A 235 12.81 14.58 -5.58
C ILE A 235 12.60 14.20 -4.11
N THR A 236 11.48 13.52 -3.80
CA THR A 236 11.17 13.14 -2.41
C THR A 236 12.09 12.05 -1.90
N MET A 237 12.48 11.08 -2.75
CA MET A 237 13.47 10.06 -2.39
C MET A 237 14.80 10.71 -1.95
N MET A 238 15.34 11.63 -2.73
CA MET A 238 16.61 12.29 -2.41
C MET A 238 16.51 13.14 -1.15
N ASP A 239 15.43 13.91 -0.99
CA ASP A 239 15.23 14.73 0.22
C ASP A 239 14.97 13.88 1.46
N GLY A 240 14.27 12.75 1.32
CA GLY A 240 14.10 11.74 2.36
C GLY A 240 15.44 11.15 2.82
N ILE A 241 16.31 10.79 1.88
CA ILE A 241 17.66 10.28 2.18
C ILE A 241 18.47 11.34 2.95
N ARG A 242 18.45 12.61 2.53
CA ARG A 242 19.11 13.71 3.25
C ARG A 242 18.57 13.87 4.67
N SER A 243 17.24 13.75 4.83
CA SER A 243 16.57 13.87 6.13
C SER A 243 17.03 12.78 7.09
N LEU A 244 17.13 11.54 6.61
CA LEU A 244 17.62 10.41 7.40
C LEU A 244 19.12 10.48 7.66
N GLU A 245 19.92 11.01 6.74
CA GLU A 245 21.34 11.27 6.94
C GLU A 245 21.56 12.28 8.08
N ALA A 246 20.79 13.36 8.11
CA ALA A 246 20.85 14.35 9.19
C ALA A 246 20.29 13.83 10.53
N HIS A 247 19.43 12.81 10.51
CA HIS A 247 18.79 12.28 11.71
C HIS A 247 19.74 11.42 12.56
N ARG A 248 20.10 11.89 13.76
CA ARG A 248 21.13 11.24 14.59
C ARG A 248 20.80 9.82 15.06
N GLN A 249 19.52 9.49 15.25
CA GLN A 249 19.13 8.14 15.70
C GLN A 249 19.08 7.13 14.56
N THR A 250 19.10 7.59 13.31
CA THR A 250 19.25 6.70 12.15
C THR A 250 20.72 6.35 11.98
N GLU A 251 21.07 5.07 12.09
CA GLU A 251 22.42 4.53 11.92
C GLU A 251 22.58 3.82 10.57
N VAL A 252 21.50 3.26 10.01
CA VAL A 252 21.47 2.58 8.70
C VAL A 252 20.30 3.12 7.88
N ILE A 253 20.52 3.38 6.59
CA ILE A 253 19.46 3.84 5.68
C ILE A 253 19.07 2.70 4.73
N CYS A 254 17.78 2.43 4.56
CA CYS A 254 17.27 1.54 3.53
C CYS A 254 16.56 2.34 2.43
N VAL A 255 16.80 1.97 1.18
CA VAL A 255 16.14 2.53 0.00
C VAL A 255 15.40 1.43 -0.73
N ILE A 256 14.10 1.62 -0.97
CA ILE A 256 13.24 0.62 -1.59
C ILE A 256 12.53 1.22 -2.81
N SER A 257 12.67 0.62 -3.98
CA SER A 257 11.82 0.97 -5.12
C SER A 257 11.57 -0.18 -6.08
N LYS A 258 10.47 -0.05 -6.83
CA LYS A 258 10.29 -0.73 -8.13
C LYS A 258 11.39 -0.28 -9.12
N PRO A 259 11.60 -0.96 -10.26
CA PRO A 259 12.64 -0.59 -11.21
C PRO A 259 12.60 0.91 -11.58
N PRO A 260 13.64 1.69 -11.26
CA PRO A 260 13.71 3.12 -11.59
C PRO A 260 14.07 3.37 -13.06
N ALA A 261 13.85 4.60 -13.54
CA ALA A 261 14.46 5.04 -14.80
C ALA A 261 16.00 5.10 -14.65
N LYS A 262 16.74 4.67 -15.66
CA LYS A 262 18.20 4.47 -15.56
C LYS A 262 18.95 5.73 -15.11
N GLU A 263 18.60 6.89 -15.64
CA GLU A 263 19.23 8.17 -15.32
C GLU A 263 18.95 8.56 -13.86
N VAL A 264 17.70 8.41 -13.42
CA VAL A 264 17.26 8.68 -12.05
C VAL A 264 17.93 7.72 -11.07
N ARG A 265 18.02 6.44 -11.43
CA ARG A 265 18.72 5.40 -10.66
C ARG A 265 20.16 5.79 -10.38
N ASN A 266 20.89 6.21 -11.42
CA ASN A 266 22.29 6.60 -11.29
C ASN A 266 22.44 7.79 -10.33
N GLU A 267 21.59 8.80 -10.45
CA GLU A 267 21.61 9.97 -9.57
C GLU A 267 21.29 9.60 -8.10
N VAL A 268 20.33 8.71 -7.87
CA VAL A 268 20.03 8.20 -6.53
C VAL A 268 21.24 7.45 -5.98
N VAL A 269 21.85 6.52 -6.73
CA VAL A 269 23.00 5.74 -6.25
C VAL A 269 24.22 6.62 -5.99
N ASP A 270 24.47 7.64 -6.82
CA ASP A 270 25.50 8.63 -6.57
C ASP A 270 25.30 9.34 -5.21
N LEU A 271 24.04 9.66 -4.84
CA LEU A 271 23.71 10.22 -3.53
C LEU A 271 23.93 9.19 -2.41
N LEU A 272 23.55 7.92 -2.62
CA LEU A 272 23.76 6.86 -1.62
C LEU A 272 25.25 6.65 -1.30
N GLN A 273 26.12 6.79 -2.31
CA GLN A 273 27.57 6.72 -2.14
C GLN A 273 28.16 7.96 -1.42
N ALA A 274 27.42 9.07 -1.38
CA ALA A 274 27.88 10.33 -0.79
C ALA A 274 27.48 10.50 0.69
N VAL A 275 26.49 9.75 1.19
CA VAL A 275 26.10 9.81 2.61
C VAL A 275 27.11 9.10 3.50
N SER A 276 27.19 9.50 4.78
CA SER A 276 28.16 8.92 5.72
C SER A 276 27.71 7.60 6.33
N LYS A 277 26.40 7.33 6.31
CA LYS A 277 25.81 6.11 6.90
C LYS A 277 25.84 4.93 5.92
N PRO A 278 25.93 3.68 6.42
CA PRO A 278 25.68 2.50 5.62
C PRO A 278 24.27 2.54 5.00
N VAL A 279 24.18 2.16 3.73
CA VAL A 279 22.93 2.12 2.98
C VAL A 279 22.65 0.71 2.48
N VAL A 280 21.42 0.23 2.65
CA VAL A 280 20.92 -0.98 1.99
C VAL A 280 19.92 -0.57 0.91
N ALA A 281 20.17 -0.91 -0.34
CA ALA A 281 19.32 -0.49 -1.45
C ALA A 281 18.69 -1.69 -2.15
N ILE A 282 17.41 -1.61 -2.46
CA ILE A 282 16.73 -2.54 -3.36
C ILE A 282 16.01 -1.78 -4.47
N PHE A 283 16.50 -2.00 -5.69
CA PHE A 283 15.82 -1.65 -6.92
C PHE A 283 15.29 -2.97 -7.50
N LEU A 284 14.00 -3.26 -7.30
CA LEU A 284 13.43 -4.55 -7.73
C LEU A 284 13.76 -4.83 -9.20
N GLY A 285 14.17 -6.06 -9.49
CA GLY A 285 14.60 -6.47 -10.83
C GLY A 285 16.09 -6.26 -11.12
N GLU A 286 16.82 -5.46 -10.33
CA GLU A 286 18.28 -5.42 -10.42
C GLU A 286 18.90 -6.56 -9.61
N LYS A 287 19.72 -7.39 -10.25
CA LYS A 287 20.42 -8.53 -9.62
C LYS A 287 21.89 -8.19 -9.37
N PRO A 288 22.24 -7.58 -8.21
CA PRO A 288 23.60 -7.13 -7.94
C PRO A 288 24.57 -8.31 -7.75
N ALA A 289 25.78 -8.18 -8.28
CA ALA A 289 26.84 -9.18 -8.16
C ALA A 289 27.78 -8.95 -6.97
N GLN A 290 27.78 -7.73 -6.41
CA GLN A 290 28.67 -7.31 -5.33
C GLN A 290 28.05 -6.14 -4.56
N TYR A 291 28.60 -5.86 -3.37
CA TYR A 291 28.33 -4.66 -2.59
C TYR A 291 29.45 -3.63 -2.84
N GLU A 292 29.13 -2.34 -2.89
CA GLU A 292 30.09 -1.30 -3.30
C GLU A 292 30.13 -0.13 -2.31
N GLY A 293 31.31 0.16 -1.76
CA GLY A 293 31.48 1.28 -0.83
C GLY A 293 30.59 1.13 0.41
N ASN A 294 29.79 2.15 0.72
CA ASN A 294 28.81 2.12 1.81
C ASN A 294 27.42 1.60 1.36
N VAL A 295 27.25 1.17 0.11
CA VAL A 295 25.97 0.74 -0.46
C VAL A 295 25.93 -0.78 -0.63
N TYR A 296 25.03 -1.42 0.12
CA TYR A 296 24.72 -2.84 0.07
C TYR A 296 23.46 -3.05 -0.76
N GLN A 297 23.64 -3.28 -2.06
CA GLN A 297 22.50 -3.53 -2.93
C GLN A 297 21.98 -4.97 -2.74
N ALA A 298 20.72 -5.10 -2.36
CA ALA A 298 20.00 -6.36 -2.17
C ALA A 298 19.20 -6.74 -3.42
N TYR A 299 18.85 -8.02 -3.54
CA TYR A 299 18.00 -8.56 -4.60
C TYR A 299 16.55 -8.77 -4.15
N THR A 300 16.31 -9.00 -2.86
CA THR A 300 14.98 -9.27 -2.29
C THR A 300 14.69 -8.37 -1.08
N LEU A 301 13.42 -8.14 -0.79
CA LEU A 301 12.94 -7.37 0.36
C LEU A 301 13.41 -8.00 1.67
N GLU A 302 13.39 -9.33 1.75
CA GLU A 302 13.93 -10.05 2.90
C GLU A 302 15.44 -9.85 3.04
N GLU A 303 16.21 -9.96 1.95
CA GLU A 303 17.65 -9.68 1.98
C GLU A 303 17.92 -8.25 2.44
N THR A 304 17.13 -7.29 1.96
CA THR A 304 17.21 -5.87 2.36
C THR A 304 17.07 -5.73 3.89
N ALA A 305 16.03 -6.34 4.46
CA ALA A 305 15.79 -6.30 5.91
C ALA A 305 16.92 -6.97 6.69
N ARG A 306 17.40 -8.13 6.25
CA ARG A 306 18.43 -8.88 6.97
C ARG A 306 19.79 -8.18 6.94
N ILE A 307 20.20 -7.61 5.81
CA ILE A 307 21.42 -6.80 5.71
C ILE A 307 21.30 -5.58 6.63
N ALA A 308 20.16 -4.89 6.63
CA ALA A 308 19.95 -3.71 7.46
C ALA A 308 20.06 -4.02 8.95
N VAL A 309 19.50 -5.15 9.38
CA VAL A 309 19.61 -5.64 10.77
C VAL A 309 21.04 -6.00 11.12
N ASP A 310 21.77 -6.69 10.24
CA ASP A 310 23.16 -7.05 10.50
C ASP A 310 24.04 -5.80 10.61
N LEU A 311 23.90 -4.83 9.71
CA LEU A 311 24.60 -3.55 9.78
C LEU A 311 24.27 -2.79 11.07
N ALA A 312 22.99 -2.70 11.43
CA ALA A 312 22.55 -2.03 12.65
C ALA A 312 23.18 -2.69 13.89
N LYS A 313 23.21 -4.02 13.94
CA LYS A 313 23.80 -4.77 15.06
C LYS A 313 25.33 -4.82 15.04
N GLY A 314 25.98 -4.33 13.99
CA GLY A 314 27.44 -4.45 13.80
C GLY A 314 27.90 -5.88 13.49
N ASN A 315 27.00 -6.71 12.97
CA ASN A 315 27.31 -8.04 12.48
C ASN A 315 27.96 -7.95 11.09
N GLU A 316 28.70 -8.99 10.72
CA GLU A 316 29.23 -9.14 9.37
C GLU A 316 28.08 -9.40 8.37
N VAL A 317 28.06 -8.63 7.27
CA VAL A 317 27.12 -8.84 6.18
C VAL A 317 27.51 -10.10 5.42
N LYS A 318 26.54 -11.02 5.26
CA LYS A 318 26.77 -12.32 4.62
C LYS A 318 26.86 -12.19 3.10
N PRO A 319 27.62 -13.08 2.43
CA PRO A 319 27.67 -13.11 0.97
C PRO A 319 26.36 -13.59 0.34
N ASP A 320 25.58 -14.42 1.06
CA ASP A 320 24.27 -14.88 0.62
C ASP A 320 23.30 -15.01 1.80
N TYR A 321 22.16 -14.32 1.71
CA TYR A 321 21.07 -14.37 2.68
C TYR A 321 19.95 -15.36 2.29
N ASN A 322 19.96 -15.89 1.06
CA ASN A 322 18.96 -16.81 0.52
C ASN A 322 19.41 -18.29 0.57
N ALA A 323 20.58 -18.57 1.14
CA ALA A 323 21.05 -19.94 1.33
C ALA A 323 20.09 -20.74 2.24
N GLY A 324 19.55 -21.85 1.72
CA GLY A 324 18.63 -22.72 2.44
C GLY A 324 17.88 -23.67 1.53
N SER A 325 17.14 -24.64 2.12
CA SER A 325 16.21 -25.48 1.37
C SER A 325 14.81 -24.89 1.41
N TYR A 326 14.16 -24.86 0.25
CA TYR A 326 12.77 -24.45 0.06
C TYR A 326 11.88 -25.63 -0.34
N GLU A 327 12.40 -26.85 -0.26
CA GLU A 327 11.69 -28.06 -0.64
C GLU A 327 10.47 -28.30 0.27
N VAL A 328 9.46 -28.93 -0.32
CA VAL A 328 8.21 -29.30 0.35
C VAL A 328 8.05 -30.80 0.24
N ASP A 329 7.78 -31.46 1.35
CA ASP A 329 7.52 -32.89 1.37
C ASP A 329 6.17 -33.21 0.69
N ASN A 330 6.07 -34.41 0.12
CA ASN A 330 4.81 -34.96 -0.43
C ASN A 330 4.17 -34.10 -1.55
N ILE A 331 5.00 -33.58 -2.46
CA ILE A 331 4.55 -33.00 -3.72
C ILE A 331 3.94 -34.12 -4.58
N ASP A 332 2.65 -33.99 -4.88
CA ASP A 332 1.89 -34.95 -5.67
C ASP A 332 1.12 -34.20 -6.74
N LEU A 333 1.78 -33.94 -7.87
CA LEU A 333 1.25 -33.18 -8.99
C LEU A 333 1.00 -34.11 -10.18
N LYS A 334 -0.15 -33.96 -10.84
CA LYS A 334 -0.39 -34.65 -12.11
C LYS A 334 0.53 -34.11 -13.21
N PRO A 335 0.86 -34.93 -14.23
CA PRO A 335 1.50 -34.44 -15.44
C PRO A 335 0.74 -33.24 -16.02
N GLY A 336 1.44 -32.12 -16.26
CA GLY A 336 0.86 -30.88 -16.76
C GLY A 336 0.49 -29.84 -15.68
N GLN A 337 0.46 -30.21 -14.40
CA GLN A 337 0.35 -29.25 -13.30
C GLN A 337 1.72 -28.60 -13.07
N THR A 338 1.93 -27.44 -13.69
CA THR A 338 3.22 -26.74 -13.72
C THR A 338 3.09 -25.26 -13.36
N ALA A 339 1.88 -24.70 -13.41
CA ALA A 339 1.66 -23.27 -13.26
C ALA A 339 1.63 -22.83 -11.79
N ILE A 340 2.27 -21.68 -11.55
CA ILE A 340 2.15 -20.89 -10.32
C ILE A 340 1.16 -19.75 -10.59
N LYS A 341 0.17 -19.57 -9.71
CA LYS A 341 -0.82 -18.48 -9.75
C LYS A 341 -0.61 -17.58 -8.52
N GLY A 342 0.18 -16.52 -8.67
CA GLY A 342 0.39 -15.49 -7.65
C GLY A 342 -0.74 -14.46 -7.65
N LEU A 343 -1.49 -14.38 -6.56
CA LEU A 343 -2.67 -13.53 -6.41
C LEU A 343 -2.46 -12.53 -5.26
N TYR A 344 -1.80 -11.44 -5.60
CA TYR A 344 -1.28 -10.50 -4.63
C TYR A 344 -2.22 -9.32 -4.39
N SER A 345 -2.37 -8.90 -3.13
CA SER A 345 -2.98 -7.61 -2.80
C SER A 345 -1.93 -6.49 -2.73
N GLY A 346 -0.66 -6.83 -2.49
CA GLY A 346 0.46 -5.90 -2.45
C GLY A 346 1.25 -5.86 -3.75
N GLY A 347 1.17 -4.76 -4.49
CA GLY A 347 1.82 -4.65 -5.80
C GLY A 347 3.35 -4.78 -5.81
N THR A 348 4.04 -4.43 -4.73
CA THR A 348 5.50 -4.64 -4.63
C THR A 348 5.84 -6.10 -4.36
N LEU A 349 5.04 -6.78 -3.54
CA LEU A 349 5.18 -8.22 -3.29
C LEU A 349 4.89 -9.02 -4.58
N ALA A 350 3.89 -8.59 -5.35
CA ALA A 350 3.60 -9.11 -6.68
C ALA A 350 4.80 -8.93 -7.63
N SER A 351 5.42 -7.73 -7.60
CA SER A 351 6.59 -7.41 -8.44
C SER A 351 7.80 -8.28 -8.07
N GLU A 352 8.10 -8.44 -6.77
CA GLU A 352 9.18 -9.33 -6.33
C GLU A 352 8.92 -10.78 -6.74
N ALA A 353 7.69 -11.27 -6.57
CA ALA A 353 7.31 -12.61 -7.00
C ALA A 353 7.49 -12.81 -8.51
N ALA A 354 7.04 -11.84 -9.31
CA ALA A 354 7.21 -11.86 -10.75
C ALA A 354 8.69 -11.87 -11.17
N VAL A 355 9.54 -11.04 -10.54
CA VAL A 355 10.99 -11.00 -10.80
C VAL A 355 11.64 -12.35 -10.50
N LEU A 356 11.37 -12.93 -9.32
CA LEU A 356 11.97 -14.20 -8.92
C LEU A 356 11.49 -15.37 -9.78
N ILE A 357 10.20 -15.42 -10.14
CA ILE A 357 9.69 -16.46 -11.04
C ILE A 357 10.27 -16.29 -12.44
N SER A 358 10.35 -15.06 -12.96
CA SER A 358 10.92 -14.76 -14.27
C SER A 358 12.41 -15.14 -14.36
N ASP A 359 13.19 -14.83 -13.32
CA ASP A 359 14.61 -15.21 -13.20
C ASP A 359 14.78 -16.75 -13.15
N ALA A 360 13.97 -17.45 -12.36
CA ALA A 360 13.99 -18.91 -12.28
C ALA A 360 13.66 -19.59 -13.62
N LEU A 361 12.81 -18.97 -14.44
CA LEU A 361 12.45 -19.43 -15.79
C LEU A 361 13.48 -19.01 -16.86
N GLY A 362 14.51 -18.24 -16.51
CA GLY A 362 15.52 -17.76 -17.46
C GLY A 362 15.03 -16.67 -18.40
N LEU A 363 13.96 -15.95 -18.04
CA LEU A 363 13.36 -14.88 -18.84
C LEU A 363 14.02 -13.50 -18.58
N GLY A 364 14.95 -13.44 -17.63
CA GLY A 364 15.49 -12.19 -17.10
C GLY A 364 14.62 -11.61 -15.98
N THR A 365 14.92 -10.38 -15.57
CA THR A 365 14.29 -9.71 -14.42
C THR A 365 13.41 -8.52 -14.81
N ASP A 366 13.34 -8.20 -16.11
CA ASP A 366 12.48 -7.14 -16.64
C ASP A 366 11.02 -7.60 -16.62
N ILE A 367 10.25 -7.07 -15.68
CA ILE A 367 8.80 -7.33 -15.57
C ILE A 367 7.99 -6.18 -16.17
N LYS A 368 6.82 -6.50 -16.71
CA LYS A 368 5.86 -5.52 -17.22
C LYS A 368 4.52 -5.77 -16.56
N ASN A 369 3.89 -4.69 -16.08
CA ASN A 369 2.49 -4.74 -15.68
C ASN A 369 1.64 -4.45 -16.93
N GLU A 370 0.94 -5.47 -17.40
CA GLU A 370 -0.10 -5.35 -18.41
C GLU A 370 -1.43 -5.73 -17.77
N ASP A 371 -2.32 -4.75 -17.57
CA ASP A 371 -3.65 -5.02 -17.05
C ASP A 371 -3.64 -5.68 -15.64
N GLY A 372 -2.73 -5.27 -14.77
CA GLY A 372 -2.53 -5.84 -13.43
C GLY A 372 -1.76 -7.17 -13.43
N TYR A 373 -1.52 -7.79 -14.59
CA TYR A 373 -0.64 -8.95 -14.70
C TYR A 373 0.81 -8.48 -14.76
N VAL A 374 1.57 -8.75 -13.71
CA VAL A 374 3.02 -8.45 -13.63
C VAL A 374 3.87 -9.58 -14.21
N LEU A 375 3.32 -10.79 -14.35
CA LEU A 375 3.92 -11.89 -15.10
C LEU A 375 2.81 -12.75 -15.73
N LYS A 376 3.00 -13.12 -17.01
CA LYS A 376 2.17 -14.11 -17.70
C LYS A 376 3.02 -14.89 -18.71
N HIS A 377 3.42 -16.10 -18.36
CA HIS A 377 4.30 -16.91 -19.19
C HIS A 377 4.10 -18.40 -18.92
N ASP A 378 3.93 -19.22 -19.96
CA ASP A 378 3.82 -20.69 -19.86
C ASP A 378 2.86 -21.18 -18.75
N GLY A 379 1.72 -20.49 -18.62
CA GLY A 379 0.71 -20.78 -17.58
C GLY A 379 1.02 -20.17 -16.20
N HIS A 380 2.28 -19.82 -15.89
CA HIS A 380 2.61 -19.01 -14.72
C HIS A 380 1.99 -17.62 -14.84
N VAL A 381 1.38 -17.18 -13.75
CA VAL A 381 0.68 -15.91 -13.66
C VAL A 381 1.01 -15.28 -12.31
N VAL A 382 1.34 -14.00 -12.31
CA VAL A 382 1.37 -13.17 -11.11
C VAL A 382 0.54 -11.92 -11.38
N VAL A 383 -0.45 -11.68 -10.53
CA VAL A 383 -1.39 -10.56 -10.64
C VAL A 383 -1.26 -9.67 -9.42
N ASP A 384 -1.11 -8.37 -9.66
CA ASP A 384 -1.31 -7.31 -8.68
C ASP A 384 -2.80 -6.94 -8.69
N LEU A 385 -3.55 -7.50 -7.73
CA LEU A 385 -4.97 -7.23 -7.61
C LEU A 385 -5.25 -5.81 -7.08
N GLY A 386 -4.23 -5.13 -6.53
CA GLY A 386 -4.30 -3.74 -6.10
C GLY A 386 -4.27 -2.72 -7.24
N ASP A 387 -3.93 -3.16 -8.45
CA ASP A 387 -3.90 -2.31 -9.64
C ASP A 387 -5.26 -1.64 -9.92
N ASP A 388 -5.23 -0.40 -10.43
CA ASP A 388 -6.41 0.41 -10.76
C ASP A 388 -7.44 -0.34 -11.61
N LYS A 389 -6.97 -1.26 -12.47
CA LYS A 389 -7.86 -2.11 -13.28
C LYS A 389 -8.86 -2.91 -12.43
N TYR A 390 -8.47 -3.33 -11.24
CA TYR A 390 -9.27 -4.17 -10.35
C TYR A 390 -9.92 -3.40 -9.20
N THR A 391 -9.46 -2.17 -8.93
CA THR A 391 -9.96 -1.31 -7.85
C THR A 391 -10.89 -0.20 -8.33
N GLN A 392 -11.05 -0.01 -9.65
CA GLN A 392 -12.01 0.96 -10.18
C GLN A 392 -13.44 0.63 -9.75
N GLY A 393 -13.99 1.44 -8.84
CA GLY A 393 -15.33 1.23 -8.29
C GLY A 393 -15.44 0.08 -7.28
N LYS A 394 -14.32 -0.51 -6.84
CA LYS A 394 -14.24 -1.55 -5.78
C LYS A 394 -13.20 -1.21 -4.71
N PRO A 395 -13.40 -1.58 -3.43
CA PRO A 395 -12.36 -1.36 -2.42
C PRO A 395 -11.06 -2.09 -2.80
N HIS A 396 -9.93 -1.55 -2.35
CA HIS A 396 -8.64 -2.19 -2.56
C HIS A 396 -8.60 -3.59 -1.92
N PRO A 397 -7.98 -4.62 -2.54
CA PRO A 397 -7.95 -6.00 -2.02
C PRO A 397 -7.26 -6.24 -0.67
N MET A 398 -6.53 -5.25 -0.17
CA MET A 398 -6.03 -5.28 1.22
C MET A 398 -7.15 -5.00 2.24
N ILE A 399 -8.22 -4.34 1.82
CA ILE A 399 -9.36 -3.92 2.65
C ILE A 399 -10.53 -4.87 2.46
N ASP A 400 -10.74 -5.39 1.24
CA ASP A 400 -11.89 -6.22 0.90
C ASP A 400 -11.45 -7.52 0.19
N PRO A 401 -11.97 -8.69 0.60
CA PRO A 401 -11.54 -10.00 0.08
C PRO A 401 -12.16 -10.38 -1.27
N GLU A 402 -13.21 -9.70 -1.74
CA GLU A 402 -14.09 -10.17 -2.84
C GLU A 402 -13.30 -10.47 -4.12
N THR A 403 -12.49 -9.52 -4.58
CA THR A 403 -11.69 -9.68 -5.80
C THR A 403 -10.70 -10.84 -5.65
N ARG A 404 -10.07 -10.98 -4.49
CA ARG A 404 -9.11 -12.08 -4.22
C ARG A 404 -9.80 -13.43 -4.24
N ALA A 405 -10.94 -13.56 -3.57
CA ALA A 405 -11.72 -14.78 -3.51
C ALA A 405 -12.11 -15.27 -4.91
N ARG A 406 -12.57 -14.37 -5.79
CA ARG A 406 -12.88 -14.71 -7.19
C ARG A 406 -11.65 -15.25 -7.94
N PHE A 407 -10.51 -14.57 -7.84
CA PHE A 407 -9.28 -15.00 -8.53
C PHE A 407 -8.74 -16.33 -7.99
N ILE A 408 -8.93 -16.63 -6.71
CA ILE A 408 -8.58 -17.93 -6.11
C ILE A 408 -9.42 -19.04 -6.76
N GLU A 409 -10.72 -18.82 -6.95
CA GLU A 409 -11.60 -19.78 -7.62
C GLU A 409 -11.23 -19.96 -9.11
N GLU A 410 -10.94 -18.86 -9.82
CA GLU A 410 -10.48 -18.89 -11.22
C GLU A 410 -9.16 -19.66 -11.37
N ALA A 411 -8.22 -19.46 -10.45
CA ALA A 411 -6.95 -20.19 -10.45
C ALA A 411 -7.15 -21.70 -10.28
N ALA A 412 -8.13 -22.12 -9.48
CA ALA A 412 -8.43 -23.53 -9.27
C ALA A 412 -9.11 -24.21 -10.47
N ALA A 413 -9.85 -23.44 -11.27
CA ALA A 413 -10.49 -23.92 -12.49
C ALA A 413 -9.49 -24.21 -13.62
N ASP A 414 -8.30 -23.61 -13.58
CA ASP A 414 -7.21 -23.92 -14.51
C ASP A 414 -6.57 -25.28 -14.15
N GLU A 415 -6.63 -26.22 -15.09
CA GLU A 415 -6.12 -27.60 -14.93
C GLU A 415 -4.60 -27.65 -14.76
N HIS A 416 -3.88 -26.63 -15.24
CA HIS A 416 -2.42 -26.53 -15.15
C HIS A 416 -1.91 -26.00 -13.81
N THR A 417 -2.80 -25.47 -12.96
CA THR A 417 -2.42 -24.90 -11.66
C THR A 417 -1.84 -25.98 -10.74
N ALA A 418 -0.59 -25.77 -10.34
CA ALA A 418 0.10 -26.54 -9.32
C ALA A 418 0.10 -25.81 -7.97
N VAL A 419 0.33 -24.49 -8.01
CA VAL A 419 0.48 -23.65 -6.82
C VAL A 419 -0.39 -22.40 -6.92
N ILE A 420 -1.11 -22.09 -5.85
CA ILE A 420 -1.70 -20.76 -5.61
C ILE A 420 -0.82 -20.06 -4.57
N LEU A 421 -0.31 -18.88 -4.89
CA LEU A 421 0.60 -18.10 -4.06
C LEU A 421 -0.08 -16.80 -3.59
N LEU A 422 -0.11 -16.56 -2.29
CA LEU A 422 -0.88 -15.47 -1.66
C LEU A 422 -0.03 -14.64 -0.68
N ASP A 423 -0.32 -13.35 -0.59
CA ASP A 423 0.13 -12.47 0.49
C ASP A 423 -1.01 -12.10 1.44
N LEU A 424 -0.72 -11.99 2.73
CA LEU A 424 -1.63 -11.40 3.71
C LEU A 424 -0.92 -10.23 4.38
N VAL A 425 -1.32 -9.02 4.02
CA VAL A 425 -0.75 -7.79 4.56
C VAL A 425 -1.60 -7.31 5.73
N LEU A 426 -1.00 -7.22 6.91
CA LEU A 426 -1.65 -6.77 8.15
C LEU A 426 -1.40 -5.25 8.37
N GLY A 427 -1.70 -4.76 9.57
CA GLY A 427 -1.48 -3.38 9.97
C GLY A 427 -2.71 -2.49 9.81
N TYR A 428 -2.59 -1.23 10.19
CA TYR A 428 -3.66 -0.25 10.02
C TYR A 428 -4.02 -0.10 8.54
N GLY A 429 -5.31 0.13 8.26
CA GLY A 429 -5.83 0.27 6.90
C GLY A 429 -6.18 -1.04 6.21
N SER A 430 -5.53 -2.15 6.57
CA SER A 430 -5.85 -3.49 6.06
C SER A 430 -7.13 -4.06 6.70
N HIS A 431 -7.71 -5.09 6.10
CA HIS A 431 -8.86 -5.83 6.62
C HIS A 431 -8.56 -6.40 8.02
N ASP A 432 -9.58 -6.47 8.88
CA ASP A 432 -9.44 -6.87 10.30
C ASP A 432 -9.09 -8.36 10.46
N ASP A 433 -9.59 -9.23 9.59
CA ASP A 433 -9.30 -10.68 9.58
C ASP A 433 -9.30 -11.26 8.15
N MET A 434 -8.24 -11.01 7.39
CA MET A 434 -8.14 -11.44 5.98
C MET A 434 -7.98 -12.96 5.86
N ALA A 435 -7.35 -13.63 6.84
CA ALA A 435 -7.20 -15.08 6.82
C ALA A 435 -8.58 -15.76 6.82
N SER A 436 -9.43 -15.46 7.82
CA SER A 436 -10.78 -16.04 7.88
C SER A 436 -11.62 -15.68 6.67
N ALA A 437 -11.47 -14.47 6.13
CA ALA A 437 -12.21 -14.01 4.97
C ALA A 437 -11.88 -14.78 3.68
N LEU A 438 -10.62 -15.18 3.47
CA LEU A 438 -10.21 -15.91 2.26
C LEU A 438 -10.35 -17.43 2.39
N LEU A 439 -10.29 -17.99 3.60
CA LEU A 439 -10.35 -19.44 3.84
C LEU A 439 -11.52 -20.15 3.12
N PRO A 440 -12.76 -19.63 3.08
CA PRO A 440 -13.85 -20.26 2.34
C PRO A 440 -13.52 -20.45 0.85
N SER A 441 -12.96 -19.43 0.20
CA SER A 441 -12.58 -19.48 -1.22
C SER A 441 -11.41 -20.42 -1.47
N ILE A 442 -10.42 -20.44 -0.56
CA ILE A 442 -9.27 -21.34 -0.61
C ILE A 442 -9.72 -22.80 -0.47
N ASN A 443 -10.56 -23.09 0.52
CA ASN A 443 -11.08 -24.44 0.75
C ASN A 443 -11.92 -24.94 -0.43
N LYS A 444 -12.74 -24.05 -1.02
CA LYS A 444 -13.50 -24.35 -2.24
C LYS A 444 -12.58 -24.64 -3.43
N ALA A 445 -11.56 -23.81 -3.65
CA ALA A 445 -10.55 -24.01 -4.70
C ALA A 445 -9.82 -25.36 -4.57
N VAL A 446 -9.33 -25.69 -3.38
CA VAL A 446 -8.63 -26.96 -3.11
C VAL A 446 -9.58 -28.15 -3.27
N SER A 447 -10.82 -28.06 -2.78
CA SER A 447 -11.82 -29.12 -2.91
C SER A 447 -12.20 -29.36 -4.37
N HIS A 448 -12.39 -28.29 -5.15
CA HIS A 448 -12.68 -28.38 -6.57
C HIS A 448 -11.58 -29.10 -7.36
N ALA A 449 -10.31 -28.76 -7.10
CA ALA A 449 -9.19 -29.46 -7.72
C ALA A 449 -9.15 -30.94 -7.33
N LYS A 450 -9.41 -31.25 -6.05
CA LYS A 450 -9.44 -32.63 -5.53
C LYS A 450 -10.54 -33.48 -6.17
N GLU A 451 -11.72 -32.92 -6.42
CA GLU A 451 -12.82 -33.59 -7.15
C GLU A 451 -12.41 -33.98 -8.58
N GLN A 452 -11.51 -33.22 -9.20
CA GLN A 452 -10.89 -33.54 -10.49
C GLN A 452 -9.63 -34.43 -10.36
N GLY A 453 -9.38 -34.94 -9.16
CA GLY A 453 -8.21 -35.74 -8.81
C GLY A 453 -6.88 -34.99 -8.92
N ARG A 454 -6.88 -33.66 -8.93
CA ARG A 454 -5.67 -32.81 -8.90
C ARG A 454 -5.39 -32.40 -7.45
N LYS A 455 -4.12 -32.14 -7.14
CA LYS A 455 -3.72 -31.50 -5.88
C LYS A 455 -3.18 -30.11 -6.20
N ILE A 456 -3.75 -29.08 -5.58
CA ILE A 456 -3.20 -27.72 -5.62
C ILE A 456 -2.56 -27.45 -4.26
N HIS A 457 -1.32 -26.99 -4.28
CA HIS A 457 -0.65 -26.49 -3.09
C HIS A 457 -0.94 -24.99 -2.94
N VAL A 458 -1.25 -24.56 -1.73
CA VAL A 458 -1.42 -23.13 -1.42
C VAL A 458 -0.23 -22.71 -0.57
N VAL A 459 0.51 -21.72 -1.03
CA VAL A 459 1.66 -21.13 -0.34
C VAL A 459 1.32 -19.69 -0.01
N ALA A 460 1.62 -19.25 1.21
CA ALA A 460 1.35 -17.88 1.61
C ALA A 460 2.45 -17.30 2.50
N SER A 461 2.51 -15.96 2.55
CA SER A 461 3.28 -15.21 3.56
C SER A 461 2.39 -14.17 4.25
N VAL A 462 2.65 -13.93 5.53
CA VAL A 462 1.97 -12.88 6.32
C VAL A 462 2.95 -11.72 6.55
N CYS A 463 2.68 -10.60 5.89
CA CYS A 463 3.40 -9.34 6.04
C CYS A 463 2.81 -8.56 7.23
N GLY A 464 3.34 -8.80 8.44
CA GLY A 464 2.94 -8.10 9.66
C GLY A 464 3.76 -8.45 10.89
N THR A 465 3.37 -7.90 12.05
CA THR A 465 4.08 -8.04 13.33
C THR A 465 3.13 -8.45 14.45
N GLU A 466 3.68 -8.93 15.56
CA GLU A 466 2.90 -9.27 16.76
C GLU A 466 2.14 -8.09 17.37
N ASN A 467 2.50 -6.86 16.98
CA ASN A 467 1.88 -5.64 17.48
C ASN A 467 0.73 -5.15 16.58
N ASP A 468 0.49 -5.78 15.43
CA ASP A 468 -0.58 -5.40 14.51
C ASP A 468 -1.97 -5.70 15.09
N PRO A 469 -3.00 -4.90 14.72
CA PRO A 469 -4.34 -5.04 15.30
C PRO A 469 -5.05 -6.36 14.96
N GLN A 470 -4.61 -7.07 13.92
CA GLN A 470 -5.23 -8.31 13.43
C GLN A 470 -4.79 -9.60 14.17
N ASP A 471 -3.91 -9.50 15.17
CA ASP A 471 -3.25 -10.63 15.84
C ASP A 471 -2.48 -11.52 14.84
N TYR A 472 -1.19 -11.20 14.67
CA TYR A 472 -0.30 -11.94 13.76
C TYR A 472 -0.27 -13.44 14.02
N GLN A 473 -0.26 -13.89 15.29
CA GLN A 473 -0.14 -15.31 15.60
C GLN A 473 -1.44 -16.06 15.28
N GLU A 474 -2.60 -15.46 15.55
CA GLU A 474 -3.88 -16.09 15.18
C GLU A 474 -4.04 -16.16 13.65
N GLN A 475 -3.67 -15.12 12.90
CA GLN A 475 -3.68 -15.16 11.43
C GLN A 475 -2.81 -16.30 10.89
N LYS A 476 -1.58 -16.49 11.41
CA LYS A 476 -0.69 -17.59 11.00
C LYS A 476 -1.29 -18.96 11.34
N LYS A 477 -1.85 -19.09 12.54
CA LYS A 477 -2.46 -20.33 13.03
C LYS A 477 -3.62 -20.76 12.14
N LEU A 478 -4.55 -19.85 11.83
CA LEU A 478 -5.70 -20.12 10.95
C LEU A 478 -5.27 -20.65 9.58
N LEU A 479 -4.27 -20.03 8.95
CA LEU A 479 -3.75 -20.48 7.66
C LEU A 479 -3.08 -21.85 7.76
N THR A 480 -2.28 -22.08 8.80
CA THR A 480 -1.55 -23.34 9.00
C THR A 480 -2.51 -24.50 9.27
N GLU A 481 -3.53 -24.30 10.10
CA GLU A 481 -4.57 -25.29 10.39
C GLU A 481 -5.41 -25.65 9.16
N ALA A 482 -5.55 -24.71 8.20
CA ALA A 482 -6.18 -24.97 6.90
C ALA A 482 -5.26 -25.71 5.90
N GLY A 483 -4.04 -26.07 6.29
CA GLY A 483 -3.09 -26.80 5.45
C GLY A 483 -2.34 -25.93 4.42
N ILE A 484 -2.35 -24.61 4.61
CA ILE A 484 -1.59 -23.68 3.77
C ILE A 484 -0.10 -23.73 4.18
N ILE A 485 0.79 -23.77 3.18
CA ILE A 485 2.23 -23.75 3.40
C ILE A 485 2.65 -22.30 3.68
N LEU A 486 2.74 -21.98 4.97
CA LEU A 486 3.05 -20.63 5.42
C LEU A 486 4.57 -20.40 5.50
N LYS A 487 5.02 -19.25 5.01
CA LYS A 487 6.43 -18.80 5.05
C LYS A 487 6.54 -17.43 5.70
N ASP A 488 7.74 -17.12 6.20
CA ASP A 488 7.99 -15.92 7.00
C ASP A 488 8.25 -14.66 6.16
N SER A 489 8.41 -14.80 4.84
CA SER A 489 8.58 -13.69 3.89
C SER A 489 8.00 -14.03 2.52
N ASN A 490 7.74 -13.01 1.72
CA ASN A 490 7.34 -13.18 0.32
C ASN A 490 8.42 -13.93 -0.50
N ASN A 491 9.69 -13.56 -0.32
CA ASN A 491 10.83 -14.25 -0.94
C ASN A 491 10.83 -15.77 -0.66
N GLN A 492 10.65 -16.17 0.60
CA GLN A 492 10.56 -17.59 0.96
C GLN A 492 9.33 -18.28 0.37
N ALA A 493 8.18 -17.59 0.33
CA ALA A 493 6.94 -18.12 -0.26
C ALA A 493 7.10 -18.38 -1.76
N VAL A 494 7.70 -17.43 -2.50
CA VAL A 494 7.96 -17.57 -3.94
C VAL A 494 8.94 -18.71 -4.23
N ARG A 495 10.04 -18.80 -3.47
CA ARG A 495 11.02 -19.88 -3.63
C ARG A 495 10.45 -21.26 -3.32
N THR A 496 9.55 -21.33 -2.33
CA THR A 496 8.81 -22.56 -2.03
C THR A 496 7.86 -22.93 -3.17
N ALA A 497 7.14 -21.96 -3.75
CA ALA A 497 6.28 -22.19 -4.91
C ALA A 497 7.07 -22.69 -6.13
N LEU A 498 8.25 -22.11 -6.38
CA LEU A 498 9.16 -22.55 -7.43
C LEU A 498 9.66 -23.98 -7.18
N ALA A 499 10.07 -24.30 -5.95
CA ALA A 499 10.52 -25.64 -5.59
C ALA A 499 9.43 -26.72 -5.82
N ILE A 500 8.16 -26.40 -5.53
CA ILE A 500 7.02 -27.31 -5.77
C ILE A 500 6.90 -27.69 -7.26
N VAL A 501 7.17 -26.73 -8.17
CA VAL A 501 7.10 -26.96 -9.63
C VAL A 501 8.46 -27.35 -10.24
N GLY A 502 9.45 -27.70 -9.40
CA GLY A 502 10.78 -28.15 -9.85
C GLY A 502 11.69 -27.04 -10.39
N GLN A 503 11.40 -25.78 -10.06
CA GLN A 503 12.19 -24.61 -10.45
C GLN A 503 12.96 -24.03 -9.26
N LYS A 504 14.00 -23.24 -9.52
CA LYS A 504 14.76 -22.54 -8.48
C LYS A 504 15.36 -21.23 -9.00
N VAL A 505 15.52 -20.27 -8.09
CA VAL A 505 16.32 -19.06 -8.32
C VAL A 505 17.78 -19.38 -8.02
N ASN A 506 18.69 -18.95 -8.89
CA ASN A 506 20.14 -19.04 -8.62
C ASN A 506 20.63 -17.71 -8.07
N ASP A 507 20.99 -17.69 -6.78
CA ASP A 507 21.56 -16.53 -6.12
C ASP A 507 23.04 -16.33 -6.47
N VAL A 508 23.49 -15.09 -6.32
CA VAL A 508 24.89 -14.69 -6.50
C VAL A 508 25.46 -14.37 -5.13
N GLU A 509 26.58 -15.01 -4.78
CA GLU A 509 27.37 -14.63 -3.60
C GLU A 509 28.00 -13.26 -3.82
N LYS A 510 27.74 -12.31 -2.92
CA LYS A 510 28.15 -10.92 -3.07
C LYS A 510 29.39 -10.65 -2.21
N ALA A 511 30.49 -10.30 -2.86
CA ALA A 511 31.66 -9.76 -2.18
C ALA A 511 31.49 -8.25 -1.93
N HIS A 512 32.17 -7.72 -0.91
CA HIS A 512 32.24 -6.28 -0.66
C HIS A 512 33.49 -5.69 -1.33
N VAL A 513 33.31 -4.65 -2.14
CA VAL A 513 34.39 -3.98 -2.88
C VAL A 513 34.39 -2.47 -2.62
N GLU A 514 35.54 -1.84 -2.84
CA GLU A 514 35.62 -0.37 -2.84
C GLU A 514 34.77 0.23 -3.96
N SER A 515 34.21 1.41 -3.72
CA SER A 515 33.40 2.11 -4.73
C SER A 515 34.26 2.51 -5.93
N ALA A 516 33.83 2.13 -7.13
CA ALA A 516 34.53 2.44 -8.37
C ALA A 516 34.31 3.90 -8.83
N VAL A 517 33.33 4.60 -8.24
CA VAL A 517 32.93 5.95 -8.63
C VAL A 517 33.45 6.96 -7.60
N PRO A 518 34.20 7.99 -8.00
CA PRO A 518 34.56 9.08 -7.09
C PRO A 518 33.29 9.75 -6.55
N ALA A 519 33.19 9.91 -5.23
CA ALA A 519 32.03 10.54 -4.61
C ALA A 519 31.78 11.93 -5.24
N ARG A 520 30.64 12.06 -5.93
CA ARG A 520 30.17 13.35 -6.44
C ARG A 520 29.82 14.23 -5.24
N GLY A 521 30.16 15.53 -5.31
CA GLY A 521 29.78 16.46 -4.25
C GLY A 521 28.28 16.69 -4.24
N PHE A 522 27.58 16.13 -3.24
CA PHE A 522 26.19 16.45 -2.94
C PHE A 522 26.10 17.44 -1.80
N ASN A 523 25.12 18.36 -1.88
CA ASN A 523 24.69 19.09 -0.69
C ASN A 523 23.80 18.16 0.15
N LEU A 524 24.24 17.88 1.38
CA LEU A 524 23.53 17.05 2.35
C LEU A 524 22.84 17.89 3.44
N GLU A 525 22.91 19.23 3.34
CA GLU A 525 22.15 20.11 4.23
C GLU A 525 20.65 19.89 4.06
N VAL A 526 19.94 19.97 5.19
CA VAL A 526 18.49 19.87 5.26
C VAL A 526 17.91 21.13 5.86
N SER A 527 16.66 21.46 5.51
CA SER A 527 15.95 22.58 6.10
C SER A 527 15.59 22.31 7.56
N LYS A 528 15.23 23.37 8.30
CA LYS A 528 14.75 23.22 9.68
C LYS A 528 13.45 22.43 9.76
N GLU A 529 12.61 22.53 8.74
CA GLU A 529 11.34 21.85 8.62
C GLU A 529 11.56 20.34 8.43
N MET A 530 12.49 19.95 7.54
CA MET A 530 12.90 18.55 7.36
C MET A 530 13.57 17.98 8.61
N GLU A 531 14.44 18.76 9.28
CA GLU A 531 14.99 18.36 10.57
C GLU A 531 13.89 18.17 11.63
N ALA A 532 12.91 19.07 11.68
CA ALA A 532 11.81 18.98 12.62
C ALA A 532 10.91 17.77 12.35
N LEU A 533 10.72 17.37 11.09
CA LEU A 533 9.96 16.18 10.72
C LEU A 533 10.56 14.89 11.31
N VAL A 534 11.89 14.74 11.24
CA VAL A 534 12.55 13.51 11.68
C VAL A 534 12.95 13.53 13.16
N ASN A 535 13.12 14.69 13.78
CA ASN A 535 13.54 14.80 15.18
C ASN A 535 12.39 15.01 16.18
N ASN A 536 11.18 15.32 15.72
CA ASN A 536 10.02 15.51 16.59
C ASN A 536 8.92 14.51 16.29
N LYS A 537 8.16 14.15 17.33
CA LYS A 537 6.94 13.37 17.13
C LYS A 537 5.94 14.17 16.27
N PRO A 538 5.37 13.59 15.21
CA PRO A 538 4.53 14.32 14.28
C PRO A 538 3.24 14.86 14.92
N ALA A 539 2.91 16.11 14.55
CA ALA A 539 1.63 16.74 14.79
C ALA A 539 0.91 16.85 13.44
N VAL A 540 -0.22 16.17 13.30
CA VAL A 540 -0.84 15.88 12.00
C VAL A 540 -2.16 16.62 11.85
N ILE A 541 -2.32 17.33 10.74
CA ILE A 541 -3.65 17.73 10.26
C ILE A 541 -4.12 16.65 9.30
N ASN A 542 -5.12 15.86 9.72
CA ASN A 542 -5.68 14.79 8.90
C ASN A 542 -6.84 15.33 8.05
N VAL A 543 -6.70 15.28 6.74
CA VAL A 543 -7.63 15.81 5.74
C VAL A 543 -8.22 14.63 4.96
N GLY A 544 -9.44 14.23 5.32
CA GLY A 544 -10.13 13.09 4.69
C GLY A 544 -10.50 12.01 5.71
N LEU A 545 -9.99 10.80 5.51
CA LEU A 545 -10.36 9.56 6.20
C LEU A 545 -10.12 9.68 7.70
N LYS A 546 -11.21 9.75 8.48
CA LYS A 546 -11.12 9.83 9.93
C LYS A 546 -10.45 8.60 10.56
N SER A 547 -10.56 7.43 9.95
CA SER A 547 -9.93 6.19 10.44
C SER A 547 -8.40 6.30 10.57
N PHE A 548 -7.73 7.11 9.74
CA PHE A 548 -6.29 7.34 9.83
C PHE A 548 -5.86 8.08 11.10
N THR A 549 -6.80 8.71 11.82
CA THR A 549 -6.49 9.31 13.14
C THR A 549 -6.23 8.26 14.21
N ASN A 550 -6.73 7.03 14.05
CA ASN A 550 -6.67 5.99 15.09
C ASN A 550 -5.24 5.56 15.40
N SER A 551 -4.40 5.33 14.37
CA SER A 551 -2.99 5.01 14.58
C SER A 551 -2.24 6.20 15.15
N ILE A 552 -2.55 7.42 14.72
CA ILE A 552 -1.87 8.62 15.21
C ILE A 552 -2.11 8.80 16.71
N THR A 553 -3.35 8.70 17.18
CA THR A 553 -3.65 8.83 18.61
C THR A 553 -3.14 7.66 19.43
N ALA A 554 -3.26 6.42 18.93
CA ALA A 554 -2.82 5.22 19.65
C ALA A 554 -1.31 5.24 19.93
N PHE A 555 -0.50 5.85 19.06
CA PHE A 555 0.96 5.92 19.18
C PHE A 555 1.46 7.28 19.72
N GLY A 556 0.54 8.04 20.34
CA GLY A 556 0.83 9.28 21.06
C GLY A 556 1.16 10.48 20.17
N GLY A 557 0.80 10.42 18.89
CA GLY A 557 0.80 11.56 17.99
C GLY A 557 -0.35 12.51 18.31
N ARG A 558 -0.21 13.76 17.87
CA ARG A 558 -1.28 14.76 17.98
C ARG A 558 -1.96 14.91 16.64
N VAL A 559 -3.28 15.04 16.65
CA VAL A 559 -4.07 15.12 15.43
C VAL A 559 -5.21 16.11 15.55
N VAL A 560 -5.47 16.82 14.46
CA VAL A 560 -6.73 17.53 14.21
C VAL A 560 -7.38 16.92 12.98
N GLN A 561 -8.65 16.55 13.11
CA GLN A 561 -9.43 16.07 11.97
C GLN A 561 -10.01 17.24 11.20
N PHE A 562 -9.60 17.42 9.95
CA PHE A 562 -10.30 18.25 8.99
C PHE A 562 -11.37 17.40 8.29
N ASP A 563 -12.63 17.59 8.70
CA ASP A 563 -13.84 17.08 8.00
C ASP A 563 -14.02 17.79 6.65
N TRP A 564 -13.19 17.42 5.68
CA TRP A 564 -13.14 18.00 4.35
C TRP A 564 -14.39 17.68 3.55
N ARG A 565 -14.85 18.64 2.73
CA ARG A 565 -15.97 18.46 1.79
C ARG A 565 -15.70 19.20 0.48
N PRO A 566 -16.21 18.71 -0.66
CA PRO A 566 -16.10 19.41 -1.93
C PRO A 566 -16.67 20.83 -1.85
N VAL A 567 -15.82 21.84 -2.08
CA VAL A 567 -16.24 23.25 -2.14
C VAL A 567 -17.09 23.49 -3.39
N ALA A 568 -18.04 24.43 -3.30
CA ALA A 568 -18.93 24.82 -4.40
C ALA A 568 -19.70 23.64 -5.03
N GLY A 569 -20.06 22.65 -4.20
CA GLY A 569 -20.74 21.45 -4.66
C GLY A 569 -19.92 20.67 -5.70
N GLY A 570 -18.59 20.67 -5.61
CA GLY A 570 -17.70 19.94 -6.52
C GLY A 570 -17.45 20.58 -7.89
N ASN A 571 -18.09 21.71 -8.22
CA ASN A 571 -17.96 22.35 -9.53
C ASN A 571 -16.53 22.89 -9.78
N ALA A 572 -15.81 22.28 -10.72
CA ALA A 572 -14.40 22.61 -11.00
C ALA A 572 -14.16 24.07 -11.41
N LYS A 573 -15.06 24.67 -12.21
CA LYS A 573 -14.92 26.05 -12.68
C LYS A 573 -15.10 27.04 -11.53
N MET A 574 -16.13 26.83 -10.70
CA MET A 574 -16.39 27.67 -9.54
C MET A 574 -15.27 27.56 -8.50
N ARG A 575 -14.74 26.35 -8.28
CA ARG A 575 -13.56 26.12 -7.44
C ARG A 575 -12.34 26.91 -7.93
N LYS A 576 -12.03 26.82 -9.22
CA LYS A 576 -10.90 27.57 -9.82
C LYS A 576 -11.08 29.08 -9.64
N ILE A 577 -12.29 29.60 -9.84
CA ILE A 577 -12.59 31.03 -9.58
C ILE A 577 -12.36 31.38 -8.12
N LEU A 578 -12.88 30.59 -7.17
CA LEU A 578 -12.70 30.84 -5.73
C LEU A 578 -11.22 30.77 -5.30
N SER A 579 -10.42 29.89 -5.92
CA SER A 579 -8.98 29.80 -5.64
C SER A 579 -8.19 31.03 -6.09
N LEU A 580 -8.65 31.74 -7.14
CA LEU A 580 -8.03 32.95 -7.66
C LEU A 580 -8.48 34.24 -6.96
N LEU A 581 -9.49 34.14 -6.07
CA LEU A 581 -10.05 35.28 -5.32
C LEU A 581 -9.47 35.39 -3.90
N LYS A 582 -8.61 34.45 -3.51
CA LYS A 582 -7.81 34.49 -2.28
C LYS A 582 -6.42 35.00 -2.61
#